data_AF-A0A4S4G5G7-F1
#
_entry.id   AF-A0A4S4G5G7-F1
#
_cell.length_a   1.000
_cell.length_b   1.000
_cell.length_c   1.000
_cell.angle_alpha   90.00
_cell.angle_beta   90.00
_cell.angle_gamma   90.00
#
_symmetry.space_group_name_H-M   'P 1'
#
loop_
_entity.id
_entity.type
_entity.pdbx_description
1 polymer ?
#
loop_
_entity_poly.entity_id
_entity_poly.type
_entity_poly.pdbx_seq_one_letter_code
_entity_poly.pdbx_strand_id
1 'polypeptide(L)'
;MKSLINYHCIKGAEAAYGAVERMLELARVVAVDDLVCRRALDLERPDYEDGIIAAAAEADAVDLIVTRDEDAFAEAAARRLTPVQLMVERGWEVATI
;
A
#
# COMPACT_ATOMS: atom_id res chain seq x y z
N MET A 1 -19.41 -31.88 1.81
CA MET A 1 -17.94 -32.05 1.81
C MET A 1 -17.38 -31.25 0.64
N LYS A 2 -16.79 -30.06 0.93
CA LYS A 2 -16.09 -29.07 0.06
C LYS A 2 -16.82 -28.64 -1.24
N SER A 3 -16.98 -27.36 -1.58
CA SER A 3 -15.97 -26.30 -1.51
C SER A 3 -16.61 -24.91 -1.35
N LEU A 4 -16.09 -24.15 -0.38
CA LEU A 4 -16.27 -22.71 -0.23
C LEU A 4 -15.38 -22.00 -1.26
N ILE A 5 -15.87 -21.76 -2.48
CA ILE A 5 -15.26 -20.78 -3.40
C ILE A 5 -16.40 -20.01 -4.06
N ASN A 6 -16.97 -19.10 -3.29
CA ASN A 6 -17.89 -18.10 -3.80
C ASN A 6 -17.67 -16.85 -2.95
N TYR A 7 -16.54 -16.17 -3.16
CA TYR A 7 -16.33 -14.84 -2.61
C TYR A 7 -15.71 -13.93 -3.67
N HIS A 8 -16.49 -12.90 -3.99
CA HIS A 8 -16.21 -11.72 -4.81
C HIS A 8 -16.40 -11.82 -6.34
N CYS A 9 -17.62 -11.42 -6.70
CA CYS A 9 -18.12 -10.96 -7.99
C CYS A 9 -17.06 -10.54 -9.01
N ILE A 10 -17.06 -11.27 -10.11
CA ILE A 10 -16.67 -10.85 -11.47
C ILE A 10 -17.37 -9.53 -11.78
N LYS A 11 -16.74 -8.40 -11.47
CA LYS A 11 -17.01 -7.18 -12.22
C LYS A 11 -15.98 -7.16 -13.35
N GLY A 12 -16.46 -7.06 -14.59
CA GLY A 12 -15.59 -7.09 -15.78
C GLY A 12 -14.59 -5.94 -15.80
N ALA A 13 -13.67 -5.95 -16.76
CA ALA A 13 -12.56 -4.99 -16.87
C ALA A 13 -12.98 -3.51 -16.68
N GLU A 14 -14.14 -3.12 -17.23
CA GLU A 14 -14.71 -1.76 -17.07
C GLU A 14 -14.85 -1.32 -15.61
N ALA A 15 -15.35 -2.20 -14.75
CA ALA A 15 -15.50 -1.87 -13.34
C ALA A 15 -14.14 -1.78 -12.62
N ALA A 16 -13.15 -2.54 -13.06
CA ALA A 16 -11.79 -2.48 -12.53
C ALA A 16 -11.11 -1.17 -12.93
N TYR A 17 -11.19 -0.78 -14.21
CA TYR A 17 -10.68 0.51 -14.68
C TYR A 17 -11.38 1.67 -13.98
N GLY A 18 -12.70 1.62 -13.81
CA GLY A 18 -13.43 2.62 -13.05
C GLY A 18 -13.01 2.69 -11.57
N ALA A 19 -12.58 1.59 -10.96
CA ALA A 19 -12.04 1.62 -9.60
C ALA A 19 -10.66 2.30 -9.55
N VAL A 20 -9.78 1.99 -10.51
CA VAL A 20 -8.47 2.63 -10.63
C VAL A 20 -8.63 4.13 -10.85
N GLU A 21 -9.51 4.57 -11.76
CA GLU A 21 -9.79 5.99 -12.01
C GLU A 21 -10.19 6.73 -10.72
N ARG A 22 -11.12 6.16 -9.94
CA ARG A 22 -11.53 6.73 -8.64
C ARG A 22 -10.38 6.80 -7.63
N MET A 23 -9.48 5.82 -7.62
CA MET A 23 -8.30 5.88 -6.77
C MET A 23 -7.37 7.04 -7.16
N LEU A 24 -7.20 7.28 -8.46
CA LEU A 24 -6.40 8.39 -8.99
C LEU A 24 -7.05 9.76 -8.71
N GLU A 25 -8.37 9.83 -8.57
CA GLU A 25 -9.07 11.04 -8.14
C GLU A 25 -8.90 11.32 -6.64
N LEU A 26 -8.76 10.28 -5.81
CA LEU A 26 -8.68 10.39 -4.35
C LEU A 26 -7.25 10.58 -3.83
N ALA A 27 -6.23 10.15 -4.58
CA ALA A 27 -4.84 10.13 -4.15
C ALA A 27 -3.91 10.73 -5.20
N ARG A 28 -2.88 11.43 -4.72
CA ARG A 28 -1.76 11.82 -5.59
C ARG A 28 -0.89 10.61 -5.89
N VAL A 29 -0.61 10.37 -7.16
CA VAL A 29 0.37 9.37 -7.58
C VAL A 29 1.78 9.92 -7.43
N VAL A 30 2.65 9.16 -6.76
CA VAL A 30 4.08 9.44 -6.66
C VAL A 30 4.80 8.91 -7.91
N ALA A 31 5.79 9.64 -8.40
CA ALA A 31 6.57 9.22 -9.55
C ALA A 31 7.48 8.03 -9.21
N VAL A 32 7.57 7.07 -10.14
CA VAL A 32 8.56 5.99 -10.11
C VAL A 32 9.52 6.22 -11.26
N ASP A 33 10.68 6.80 -10.95
CA ASP A 33 11.72 7.16 -11.93
C ASP A 33 13.00 6.32 -11.73
N ASP A 34 14.08 6.66 -12.43
CA ASP A 34 15.36 5.93 -12.33
C ASP A 34 15.93 5.98 -10.91
N LEU A 35 15.77 7.08 -10.18
CA LEU A 35 16.26 7.21 -8.81
C LEU A 35 15.53 6.23 -7.89
N VAL A 36 14.20 6.20 -7.96
CA VAL A 36 13.37 5.26 -7.19
C VAL A 36 13.74 3.81 -7.53
N CYS A 37 13.82 3.48 -8.82
CA CYS A 37 14.17 2.11 -9.26
C CYS A 37 15.54 1.66 -8.76
N ARG A 38 16.56 2.53 -8.81
CA ARG A 38 17.89 2.19 -8.30
C ARG A 38 17.89 2.03 -6.79
N ARG A 39 17.22 2.93 -6.08
CA ARG A 39 17.17 2.92 -4.61
C ARG A 39 16.47 1.66 -4.08
N ALA A 40 15.42 1.20 -4.76
CA ALA A 40 14.69 0.00 -4.39
C ALA A 40 15.56 -1.27 -4.30
N LEU A 41 16.63 -1.37 -5.10
CA LEU A 41 17.54 -2.54 -5.11
C LEU A 41 18.28 -2.76 -3.78
N ASP A 42 18.45 -1.68 -3.00
CA ASP A 42 19.13 -1.67 -1.71
C ASP A 42 18.16 -1.80 -0.53
N LEU A 43 16.88 -1.47 -0.72
CA LEU A 43 15.90 -1.41 0.35
C LEU A 43 15.21 -2.74 0.63
N GLU A 44 14.92 -3.55 -0.40
CA GLU A 44 14.18 -4.79 -0.18
C GLU A 44 14.57 -5.90 -1.17
N ARG A 45 14.70 -7.13 -0.63
CA ARG A 45 14.86 -8.39 -1.37
C ARG A 45 14.27 -9.55 -0.55
N PRO A 46 13.42 -10.40 -1.15
CA PRO A 46 13.23 -10.58 -2.59
C PRO A 46 12.14 -9.69 -3.23
N ASP A 47 11.36 -8.97 -2.43
CA ASP A 47 10.10 -8.36 -2.89
C ASP A 47 10.33 -6.92 -3.40
N TYR A 48 10.79 -6.83 -4.65
CA TYR A 48 11.15 -5.55 -5.28
C TYR A 48 10.01 -4.52 -5.32
N GLU A 49 8.75 -4.94 -5.34
CA GLU A 49 7.59 -4.02 -5.27
C GLU A 49 7.61 -3.20 -3.97
N ASP A 50 7.89 -3.84 -2.83
CA ASP A 50 7.96 -3.17 -1.54
C ASP A 50 9.17 -2.22 -1.49
N GLY A 51 10.29 -2.63 -2.10
CA GLY A 51 11.45 -1.76 -2.29
C GLY A 51 11.14 -0.50 -3.11
N ILE A 52 10.31 -0.62 -4.17
CA ILE A 52 9.85 0.53 -4.96
C ILE A 52 8.97 1.45 -4.12
N ILE A 53 8.03 0.89 -3.35
CA ILE A 53 7.14 1.68 -2.47
C ILE A 53 7.96 2.43 -1.42
N ALA A 54 8.91 1.75 -0.76
CA ALA A 54 9.78 2.35 0.25
C ALA A 54 10.68 3.45 -0.36
N ALA A 55 11.28 3.21 -1.52
CA ALA A 55 12.10 4.18 -2.22
C ALA A 55 11.29 5.41 -2.69
N ALA A 56 10.08 5.19 -3.21
CA ALA A 56 9.19 6.27 -3.63
C ALA A 56 8.73 7.11 -2.43
N ALA A 57 8.41 6.47 -1.30
CA ALA A 57 8.08 7.14 -0.06
C ALA A 57 9.25 7.99 0.47
N GLU A 58 10.49 7.48 0.40
CA GLU A 58 11.71 8.21 0.76
C GLU A 58 11.92 9.43 -0.16
N ALA A 59 11.85 9.24 -1.48
CA ALA A 59 12.10 10.29 -2.47
C ALA A 59 11.07 11.44 -2.41
N ASP A 60 9.82 11.11 -2.08
CA ASP A 60 8.71 12.06 -1.99
C ASP A 60 8.47 12.57 -0.55
N ALA A 61 9.34 12.20 0.39
CA ALA A 61 9.30 12.59 1.81
C ALA A 61 7.95 12.29 2.48
N VAL A 62 7.40 11.11 2.22
CA VAL A 62 6.16 10.63 2.84
C VAL A 62 6.39 10.37 4.33
N ASP A 63 5.50 10.90 5.18
CA ASP A 63 5.60 10.74 6.64
C ASP A 63 5.25 9.33 7.13
N LEU A 64 4.32 8.66 6.42
CA LEU A 64 3.68 7.42 6.86
C LEU A 64 3.34 6.48 5.70
N ILE A 65 3.82 5.24 5.79
CA ILE A 65 3.32 4.10 5.00
C ILE A 65 2.21 3.40 5.79
N VAL A 66 1.05 3.24 5.16
CA VAL A 66 -0.09 2.51 5.74
C VAL A 66 -0.17 1.13 5.10
N THR A 67 0.11 0.08 5.86
CA THR A 67 0.24 -1.29 5.36
C THR A 67 -0.29 -2.31 6.37
N ARG A 68 -0.81 -3.44 5.89
CA ARG A 68 -1.16 -4.57 6.78
C ARG A 68 0.05 -5.45 7.10
N ASP A 69 1.09 -5.36 6.28
CA ASP A 69 2.36 -6.03 6.48
C ASP A 69 3.39 -4.97 6.87
N GLU A 70 3.50 -4.71 8.16
CA GLU A 70 4.45 -3.72 8.65
C GLU A 70 5.89 -4.19 8.40
N ASP A 71 6.15 -5.50 8.52
CA ASP A 71 7.50 -6.07 8.47
C ASP A 71 8.16 -5.93 7.10
N ALA A 72 7.37 -5.95 6.02
CA ALA A 72 7.83 -5.63 4.67
C ALA A 72 8.46 -4.23 4.52
N PHE A 73 8.19 -3.31 5.46
CA PHE A 73 8.70 -1.94 5.44
C PHE A 73 9.57 -1.61 6.67
N ALA A 74 10.21 -2.61 7.28
CA ALA A 74 11.05 -2.41 8.46
C ALA A 74 12.23 -1.46 8.24
N GLU A 75 12.81 -1.49 7.03
CA GLU A 75 13.96 -0.67 6.65
C GLU A 75 13.55 0.65 5.95
N ALA A 76 12.24 0.92 5.83
CA ALA A 76 11.77 2.16 5.22
C ALA A 76 12.04 3.36 6.12
N ALA A 77 12.39 4.51 5.52
CA ALA A 77 12.62 5.75 6.26
C ALA A 77 11.33 6.34 6.86
N ALA A 78 10.19 6.10 6.22
CA ALA A 78 8.88 6.56 6.67
C ALA A 78 8.37 5.73 7.87
N ARG A 79 7.56 6.34 8.73
CA ARG A 79 6.86 5.58 9.78
C ARG A 79 5.93 4.56 9.12
N ARG A 80 5.66 3.44 9.80
CA ARG A 80 4.70 2.42 9.35
C ARG A 80 3.56 2.28 10.35
N LEU A 81 2.33 2.12 9.85
CA LEU A 81 1.15 1.76 10.65
C LEU A 81 0.22 0.85 9.84
N THR A 82 -0.49 -0.02 10.54
CA THR A 82 -1.70 -0.65 10.03
C THR A 82 -2.82 0.36 9.85
N PRO A 83 -3.77 0.09 8.93
CA PRO A 83 -4.98 0.91 8.80
C PRO A 83 -5.71 1.09 10.14
N VAL A 84 -5.79 0.04 10.95
CA VAL A 84 -6.45 0.07 12.26
C VAL A 84 -5.70 0.98 13.23
N GLN A 85 -4.37 0.85 13.32
CA GLN A 85 -3.57 1.74 14.18
C GLN A 85 -3.69 3.20 13.73
N LEU A 86 -3.66 3.47 12.42
CA LEU A 86 -3.89 4.83 11.91
C LEU A 86 -5.27 5.36 12.32
N MET A 87 -6.33 4.57 12.19
CA MET A 87 -7.68 4.98 12.61
C MET A 87 -7.73 5.29 14.11
N VAL A 88 -7.13 4.43 14.94
CA VAL A 88 -7.06 4.66 16.40
C VAL A 88 -6.27 5.93 16.73
N GLU A 89 -5.11 6.16 16.11
CA GLU A 89 -4.34 7.40 16.29
C GLU A 89 -5.12 8.65 15.86
N ARG A 90 -6.06 8.52 14.92
CA ARG A 90 -6.95 9.60 14.48
C ARG A 90 -8.21 9.73 15.35
N GLY A 91 -8.31 8.98 16.44
CA GLY A 91 -9.39 9.08 17.42
C GLY A 91 -10.62 8.22 17.10
N TRP A 92 -10.50 7.22 16.21
CA TRP A 92 -11.58 6.30 15.91
C TRP A 92 -11.57 5.10 16.86
N GLU A 93 -12.75 4.70 17.31
CA GLU A 93 -12.91 3.47 18.10
C GLU A 93 -13.00 2.25 17.17
N VAL A 94 -12.27 1.18 17.51
CA VAL A 94 -12.37 -0.09 16.79
C VAL A 94 -13.61 -0.82 17.29
N ALA A 95 -14.61 -0.96 16.42
CA ALA A 95 -15.79 -1.76 16.74
C ALA A 95 -15.39 -3.24 16.85
N THR A 96 -15.57 -3.82 18.04
CA THR A 96 -15.55 -5.28 18.21
C THR A 96 -16.81 -5.86 17.57
N ILE A 97 -16.65 -6.65 16.51
CA ILE A 97 -17.73 -7.37 15.81
C ILE A 97 -17.83 -8.80 16.36
#